data_AF-U2GC32-F1
#
_entry.id   AF-U2GC32-F1
#
_cell.length_a   1.000
_cell.length_b   1.000
_cell.length_c   1.000
_cell.angle_alpha   90.00
_cell.angle_beta   90.00
_cell.angle_gamma   90.00
#
_symmetry.space_group_name_H-M   'P 1'
#
loop_
_entity.id
_entity.type
_entity.pdbx_description
1 polymer ?
#
loop_
_entity_poly.entity_id
_entity_poly.type
_entity_poly.pdbx_seq_one_letter_code
_entity_poly.pdbx_strand_id
1 'polypeptide(L)'
;MEADIKNILKILDKKLKIPSYQRPYTWSTKSALELFNDIFKEYENNKNEYHIGSVILHQEAENYNIVDGQQRLTTLTILLKLLGKENLNLLKQTFNPLSYNSITNNHKILKQRVELLSDDAKVKFKNFILKKCTMVEIVVDNQPDAFNYFDSQNTRGKALEVHDLLKAYHLRHMADTDENKKVQIISAWENENSNDIKEIFSDFLFPIIRWQRGECGLGYSKDHIDTFKGVDCASSYNVTRYNKAAIKFLEKSDNFAYFFNSQKSSKFLLTQDLLSGEYFFNYTAHYLDLCRKVDNLIRGKYNDKLTPRYKTGDKYTVRLFTCLIIAFVDRFGFDELSKNVCAFFYRYVYTLRLVKQSVYLESINKYALGNQDENNGLNLFEKISHMRSPDEIYGITLESIVLRNVVVGKEEGAGYDGIMKEMGIKE
;
A
#
# COMPACT_ATOMS: atom_id res chain seq x y z
N MET A 1 5.22 10.11 29.78
CA MET A 1 4.17 10.33 28.78
C MET A 1 3.26 11.44 29.29
N GLU A 2 3.28 12.59 28.65
CA GLU A 2 2.36 13.69 28.94
C GLU A 2 1.64 14.05 27.64
N ALA A 3 0.35 13.75 27.57
CA ALA A 3 -0.52 14.28 26.53
C ALA A 3 -1.10 15.59 27.07
N ASP A 4 -0.76 16.71 26.44
CA ASP A 4 -1.22 18.04 26.89
C ASP A 4 -1.77 18.86 25.73
N ILE A 5 -2.76 19.69 26.02
CA ILE A 5 -3.33 20.61 25.03
C ILE A 5 -2.46 21.86 25.02
N LYS A 6 -1.74 22.07 23.93
CA LYS A 6 -0.87 23.23 23.74
C LYS A 6 -1.38 24.10 22.61
N ASN A 7 -1.27 25.41 22.76
CA ASN A 7 -1.49 26.33 21.64
C ASN A 7 -0.33 26.27 20.64
N ILE A 8 -0.60 26.74 19.42
CA ILE A 8 0.37 26.65 18.31
C ILE A 8 1.65 27.42 18.62
N LEU A 9 1.57 28.54 19.36
CA LEU A 9 2.77 29.28 19.78
C LEU A 9 3.72 28.40 20.60
N LYS A 10 3.22 27.73 21.64
CA LYS A 10 4.02 26.86 22.51
C LYS A 10 4.67 25.69 21.74
N ILE A 11 3.96 25.13 20.75
CA ILE A 11 4.47 24.03 19.93
C ILE A 11 5.59 24.53 18.99
N LEU A 12 5.37 25.66 18.31
CA LEU A 12 6.34 26.21 17.34
C LEU A 12 7.58 26.85 18.00
N ASP A 13 7.50 27.23 19.28
CA ASP A 13 8.65 27.74 20.04
C ASP A 13 9.66 26.63 20.42
N LYS A 14 9.26 25.35 20.32
CA LYS A 14 10.18 24.22 20.47
C LYS A 14 11.18 24.13 19.30
N LYS A 15 12.32 23.48 19.52
CA LYS A 15 13.30 23.15 18.48
C LYS A 15 12.81 21.94 17.64
N LEU A 16 11.77 22.17 16.84
CA LEU A 16 11.17 21.15 15.97
C LEU A 16 12.14 20.75 14.87
N LYS A 17 12.27 19.43 14.63
CA LYS A 17 13.05 18.83 13.54
C LYS A 17 12.19 17.94 12.67
N ILE A 18 12.48 17.92 11.36
CA ILE A 18 11.94 16.96 10.41
C ILE A 18 12.99 15.86 10.22
N PRO A 19 12.83 14.69 10.86
CA PRO A 19 13.80 13.61 10.77
C PRO A 19 13.74 12.91 9.40
N SER A 20 14.83 12.24 9.01
CA SER A 20 14.97 11.61 7.67
C SER A 20 13.98 10.46 7.41
N TYR A 21 13.44 9.84 8.46
CA TYR A 21 12.41 8.79 8.34
C TYR A 21 11.01 9.33 8.04
N GLN A 22 10.80 10.65 8.09
CA GLN A 22 9.51 11.23 7.75
C GLN A 22 9.28 11.25 6.24
N ARG A 23 8.01 11.12 5.84
CA ARG A 23 7.64 11.29 4.44
C ARG A 23 7.77 12.75 3.99
N PRO A 24 8.05 13.02 2.69
CA PRO A 24 8.07 14.38 2.16
C PRO A 24 6.75 15.13 2.41
N TYR A 25 6.80 16.47 2.36
CA TYR A 25 5.59 17.28 2.40
C TYR A 25 4.85 17.22 1.06
N THR A 26 3.67 16.60 1.05
CA THR A 26 2.89 16.29 -0.17
C THR A 26 1.45 16.76 -0.09
N TRP A 27 1.09 17.56 0.93
CA TRP A 27 -0.25 18.11 1.03
C TRP A 27 -0.62 18.93 -0.21
N SER A 28 -1.77 18.58 -0.79
CA SER A 28 -2.30 19.27 -1.97
C SER A 28 -2.75 20.69 -1.63
N THR A 29 -2.88 21.53 -2.66
CA THR A 29 -3.47 22.88 -2.52
C THR A 29 -4.89 22.83 -1.95
N LYS A 30 -5.66 21.78 -2.28
CA LYS A 30 -6.98 21.54 -1.70
C LYS A 30 -6.89 21.34 -0.19
N SER A 31 -6.01 20.47 0.29
CA SER A 31 -5.83 20.20 1.72
C SER A 31 -5.31 21.43 2.49
N ALA A 32 -4.42 22.21 1.88
CA ALA A 32 -3.94 23.46 2.46
C ALA A 32 -5.06 24.51 2.56
N LEU A 33 -5.92 24.61 1.54
CA LEU A 33 -7.09 25.50 1.54
C LEU A 33 -8.17 25.05 2.53
N GLU A 34 -8.42 23.75 2.66
CA GLU A 34 -9.31 23.20 3.69
C GLU A 34 -8.86 23.64 5.08
N LEU A 35 -7.57 23.43 5.41
CA LEU A 35 -7.02 23.89 6.70
C LEU A 35 -7.17 25.40 6.88
N PHE A 36 -6.87 26.21 5.85
CA PHE A 36 -7.05 27.66 5.93
C PHE A 36 -8.51 28.03 6.21
N ASN A 37 -9.44 27.48 5.44
CA ASN A 37 -10.86 27.83 5.52
C ASN A 37 -11.47 27.40 6.86
N ASP A 38 -11.09 26.23 7.38
CA ASP A 38 -11.54 25.74 8.67
C ASP A 38 -11.10 26.67 9.80
N ILE A 39 -9.82 27.05 9.84
CA ILE A 39 -9.32 27.99 10.86
C ILE A 39 -9.93 29.37 10.68
N PHE A 40 -10.06 29.85 9.44
CA PHE A 40 -10.60 31.18 9.14
C PHE A 40 -12.06 31.31 9.55
N LYS A 41 -12.88 30.29 9.29
CA LYS A 41 -14.28 30.23 9.74
C LYS A 41 -14.38 30.37 11.25
N GLU A 42 -13.55 29.65 12.00
CA GLU A 42 -13.59 29.69 13.48
C GLU A 42 -13.05 31.02 14.03
N TYR A 43 -12.13 31.66 13.31
CA TYR A 43 -11.68 33.03 13.56
C TYR A 43 -12.83 34.04 13.38
N GLU A 44 -13.58 33.98 12.28
CA GLU A 44 -14.73 34.86 12.02
C GLU A 44 -15.84 34.67 13.06
N ASN A 45 -16.03 33.44 13.53
CA ASN A 45 -16.96 33.11 14.61
C ASN A 45 -16.48 33.55 16.00
N ASN A 46 -15.32 34.23 16.10
CA ASN A 46 -14.71 34.67 17.37
C ASN A 46 -14.55 33.56 18.42
N LYS A 47 -14.30 32.33 17.98
CA LYS A 47 -14.19 31.20 18.90
C LYS A 47 -13.06 31.42 19.90
N ASN A 48 -13.26 30.97 21.14
CA ASN A 48 -12.26 31.12 22.18
C ASN A 48 -11.11 30.12 22.04
N GLU A 49 -11.41 28.91 21.58
CA GLU A 49 -10.44 27.87 21.35
C GLU A 49 -10.84 27.01 20.13
N TYR A 50 -9.88 26.72 19.25
CA TYR A 50 -10.10 25.85 18.11
C TYR A 50 -9.07 24.73 18.07
N HIS A 51 -9.54 23.51 18.25
CA HIS A 51 -8.70 22.32 18.22
C HIS A 51 -8.42 21.88 16.78
N ILE A 52 -7.16 21.93 16.35
CA ILE A 52 -6.77 21.61 14.97
C ILE A 52 -6.18 20.20 14.80
N GLY A 53 -6.10 19.42 15.87
CA GLY A 53 -5.71 18.00 15.88
C GLY A 53 -4.56 17.69 16.84
N SER A 54 -3.83 16.60 16.60
CA SER A 54 -2.69 16.17 17.43
C SER A 54 -1.33 16.38 16.75
N VAL A 55 -0.27 16.37 17.57
CA VAL A 55 1.13 16.27 17.17
C VAL A 55 1.83 15.25 18.08
N ILE A 56 2.64 14.38 17.50
CA ILE A 56 3.49 13.43 18.24
C ILE A 56 4.94 13.85 18.04
N LEU A 57 5.65 14.07 19.13
CA LEU A 57 7.04 14.51 19.16
C LEU A 57 7.89 13.48 19.91
N HIS A 58 9.00 13.09 19.29
CA HIS A 58 10.07 12.35 19.97
C HIS A 58 11.11 13.36 20.46
N GLN A 59 11.29 13.46 21.77
CA GLN A 59 12.26 14.35 22.38
C GLN A 59 13.65 13.69 22.38
N GLU A 60 14.60 14.33 21.70
CA GLU A 60 15.99 13.88 21.62
C GLU A 60 16.90 15.05 22.04
N ALA A 61 17.40 14.97 23.27
CA ALA A 61 18.09 16.07 23.95
C ALA A 61 17.23 17.35 23.96
N GLU A 62 17.67 18.40 23.27
CA GLU A 62 16.93 19.67 23.15
C GLU A 62 15.99 19.73 21.94
N ASN A 63 16.05 18.75 21.04
CA ASN A 63 15.28 18.73 19.81
C ASN A 63 14.00 17.93 19.96
N TYR A 64 12.99 18.29 19.17
CA TYR A 64 11.71 17.61 19.10
C TYR A 64 11.50 17.11 17.68
N ASN A 65 11.79 15.84 17.45
CA ASN A 65 11.64 15.18 16.16
C ASN A 65 10.14 14.93 15.91
N ILE A 66 9.62 15.48 14.82
CA ILE A 66 8.19 15.32 14.48
C ILE A 66 7.95 13.87 14.01
N VAL A 67 7.06 13.18 14.70
CA VAL A 67 6.64 11.80 14.38
C VAL A 67 5.25 11.80 13.72
N ASP A 68 4.36 12.69 14.14
CA ASP A 68 3.07 12.92 13.49
C ASP A 68 2.74 14.42 13.40
N GLY A 69 1.88 14.80 12.46
CA GLY A 69 1.42 16.18 12.30
C GLY A 69 2.32 17.05 11.40
N GLN A 70 3.36 16.49 10.79
CA GLN A 70 4.30 17.23 9.93
C GLN A 70 3.61 18.02 8.83
N GLN A 71 2.66 17.41 8.10
CA GLN A 71 2.00 18.05 6.97
C GLN A 71 1.27 19.33 7.44
N ARG A 72 0.45 19.18 8.48
CA ARG A 72 -0.31 20.28 9.10
C ARG A 72 0.62 21.37 9.65
N LEU A 73 1.65 21.00 10.42
CA LEU A 73 2.60 21.96 10.99
C LEU A 73 3.37 22.72 9.90
N THR A 74 3.79 22.04 8.83
CA THR A 74 4.47 22.68 7.70
C THR A 74 3.57 23.72 7.04
N THR A 75 2.31 23.36 6.74
CA THR A 75 1.34 24.28 6.13
C THR A 75 1.01 25.47 7.04
N LEU A 76 0.81 25.24 8.34
CA LEU A 76 0.62 26.30 9.33
C LEU A 76 1.81 27.24 9.37
N THR A 77 3.02 26.70 9.28
CA THR A 77 4.25 27.49 9.31
C THR A 77 4.38 28.35 8.05
N ILE A 78 4.03 27.82 6.88
CA ILE A 78 3.94 28.60 5.63
C ILE A 78 2.92 29.74 5.78
N LEU A 79 1.72 29.45 6.29
CA LEU A 79 0.67 30.45 6.51
C LEU A 79 1.10 31.53 7.52
N LEU A 80 1.71 31.15 8.63
CA LEU A 80 2.20 32.08 9.65
C LEU A 80 3.32 32.97 9.10
N LYS A 81 4.19 32.44 8.24
CA LYS A 81 5.21 33.24 7.55
C LYS A 81 4.57 34.31 6.66
N LEU A 82 3.53 33.95 5.91
CA LEU A 82 2.76 34.90 5.08
C LEU A 82 2.04 35.96 5.91
N LEU A 83 1.61 35.62 7.13
CA LEU A 83 1.00 36.55 8.09
C LEU A 83 2.04 37.37 8.88
N GLY A 84 3.33 37.28 8.52
CA GLY A 84 4.41 38.07 9.14
C GLY A 84 4.81 37.57 10.52
N LYS A 85 4.76 36.26 10.81
CA LYS A 85 5.47 35.68 11.95
C LYS A 85 6.93 35.45 11.56
N GLU A 86 7.81 36.00 12.38
CA GLU A 86 9.26 35.77 12.28
C GLU A 86 9.69 34.60 13.18
N ASN A 87 10.92 34.12 13.01
CA ASN A 87 11.49 33.04 13.81
C ASN A 87 10.66 31.74 13.79
N LEU A 88 10.52 31.17 12.60
CA LEU A 88 9.87 29.88 12.38
C LEU A 88 10.94 28.81 12.13
N ASN A 89 11.35 28.11 13.19
CA ASN A 89 12.45 27.14 13.14
C ASN A 89 12.21 26.01 12.13
N LEU A 90 10.95 25.60 11.94
CA LEU A 90 10.58 24.54 11.02
C LEU A 90 10.89 24.88 9.55
N LEU A 91 10.80 26.16 9.13
CA LEU A 91 11.17 26.58 7.76
C LEU A 91 12.68 26.61 7.52
N LYS A 92 13.49 26.57 8.58
CA LYS A 92 14.95 26.51 8.48
C LYS A 92 15.48 25.07 8.32
N GLN A 93 14.61 24.07 8.50
CA GLN A 93 14.96 22.67 8.30
C GLN A 93 15.19 22.37 6.82
N THR A 94 16.03 21.38 6.53
CA THR A 94 16.20 20.88 5.17
C THR A 94 14.97 20.05 4.79
N PHE A 95 14.23 20.50 3.78
CA PHE A 95 13.11 19.74 3.24
C PHE A 95 13.59 18.78 2.15
N ASN A 96 12.96 17.61 2.07
CA ASN A 96 13.18 16.69 0.97
C ASN A 96 12.83 17.38 -0.37
N PRO A 97 13.63 17.25 -1.45
CA PRO A 97 13.36 17.89 -2.74
C PRO A 97 11.96 17.63 -3.31
N LEU A 98 11.38 16.46 -3.04
CA LEU A 98 10.01 16.11 -3.43
C LEU A 98 8.94 17.02 -2.79
N SER A 99 9.31 17.70 -1.71
CA SER A 99 8.44 18.66 -1.02
C SER A 99 8.35 20.01 -1.74
N TYR A 100 9.31 20.36 -2.59
CA TYR A 100 9.46 21.74 -3.08
C TYR A 100 8.28 22.21 -3.94
N ASN A 101 7.74 21.33 -4.80
CA ASN A 101 6.56 21.65 -5.59
C ASN A 101 5.34 21.89 -4.67
N SER A 102 5.12 21.01 -3.70
CA SER A 102 4.02 21.14 -2.74
C SER A 102 4.17 22.40 -1.88
N ILE A 103 5.38 22.73 -1.41
CA ILE A 103 5.66 23.95 -0.65
C ILE A 103 5.37 25.18 -1.50
N THR A 104 5.85 25.21 -2.75
CA THR A 104 5.69 26.34 -3.67
C THR A 104 4.21 26.56 -4.03
N ASN A 105 3.50 25.50 -4.40
CA ASN A 105 2.08 25.55 -4.73
C ASN A 105 1.23 26.00 -3.54
N ASN A 106 1.52 25.47 -2.35
CA ASN A 106 0.80 25.85 -1.15
C ASN A 106 1.13 27.27 -0.69
N HIS A 107 2.38 27.71 -0.82
CA HIS A 107 2.75 29.09 -0.59
C HIS A 107 1.97 30.03 -1.53
N LYS A 108 1.89 29.71 -2.83
CA LYS A 108 1.15 30.52 -3.81
C LYS A 108 -0.34 30.64 -3.47
N ILE A 109 -1.02 29.52 -3.22
CA ILE A 109 -2.47 29.52 -2.96
C ILE A 109 -2.81 30.17 -1.61
N LEU A 110 -2.00 29.94 -0.57
CA LEU A 110 -2.20 30.58 0.74
C LEU A 110 -1.91 32.07 0.68
N LYS A 111 -0.89 32.50 -0.08
CA LYS A 111 -0.58 33.92 -0.30
C LYS A 111 -1.77 34.66 -0.91
N GLN A 112 -2.39 34.07 -1.95
CA GLN A 112 -3.60 34.64 -2.55
C GLN A 112 -4.72 34.84 -1.53
N ARG A 113 -4.92 33.91 -0.58
CA ARG A 113 -5.93 34.04 0.48
C ARG A 113 -5.58 35.11 1.50
N VAL A 114 -4.31 35.19 1.91
CA VAL A 114 -3.82 36.18 2.88
C VAL A 114 -3.88 37.60 2.32
N GLU A 115 -3.65 37.77 1.01
CA GLU A 115 -3.72 39.07 0.33
C GLU A 115 -5.14 39.66 0.28
N LEU A 116 -6.17 38.83 0.41
CA LEU A 116 -7.57 39.29 0.51
C LEU A 116 -7.91 39.89 1.88
N LEU A 117 -7.05 39.71 2.88
CA LEU A 117 -7.27 40.21 4.23
C LEU A 117 -6.71 41.63 4.37
N SER A 118 -7.41 42.49 5.12
CA SER A 118 -6.86 43.77 5.56
C SER A 118 -5.69 43.55 6.53
N ASP A 119 -4.80 44.53 6.68
CA ASP A 119 -3.64 44.37 7.55
C ASP A 119 -4.02 44.14 9.03
N ASP A 120 -5.10 44.78 9.50
CA ASP A 120 -5.67 44.50 10.82
C ASP A 120 -6.18 43.05 10.93
N ALA A 121 -6.88 42.55 9.91
CA ALA A 121 -7.36 41.17 9.88
C ALA A 121 -6.19 40.17 9.85
N LYS A 122 -5.09 40.45 9.15
CA LYS A 122 -3.87 39.61 9.17
C LYS A 122 -3.29 39.49 10.58
N VAL A 123 -3.20 40.60 11.32
CA VAL A 123 -2.68 40.61 12.69
C VAL A 123 -3.61 39.83 13.63
N LYS A 124 -4.91 40.06 13.55
CA LYS A 124 -5.92 39.34 14.36
C LYS A 124 -5.92 37.85 14.06
N PHE A 125 -5.89 37.48 12.78
CA PHE A 125 -5.88 36.08 12.35
C PHE A 125 -4.59 35.35 12.76
N LYS A 126 -3.42 35.99 12.63
CA LYS A 126 -2.16 35.47 13.17
C LYS A 126 -2.26 35.19 14.67
N ASN A 127 -2.79 36.15 15.44
CA ASN A 127 -2.95 36.01 16.88
C ASN A 127 -3.93 34.89 17.24
N PHE A 128 -5.01 34.73 16.48
CA PHE A 128 -5.95 33.62 16.61
C PHE A 128 -5.24 32.27 16.42
N ILE A 129 -4.47 32.11 15.34
CA ILE A 129 -3.71 30.88 15.08
C ILE A 129 -2.74 30.58 16.22
N LEU A 130 -1.94 31.56 16.64
CA LEU A 130 -0.89 31.35 17.64
C LEU A 130 -1.44 31.07 19.05
N LYS A 131 -2.50 31.77 19.45
CA LYS A 131 -2.96 31.79 20.86
C LYS A 131 -4.24 31.00 21.11
N LYS A 132 -5.13 30.90 20.11
CA LYS A 132 -6.45 30.26 20.26
C LYS A 132 -6.56 28.92 19.55
N CYS A 133 -5.72 28.63 18.55
CA CYS A 133 -5.66 27.28 17.98
C CYS A 133 -4.81 26.38 18.87
N THR A 134 -5.28 25.16 19.12
CA THR A 134 -4.62 24.18 19.99
C THR A 134 -4.44 22.82 19.33
N MET A 135 -3.40 22.09 19.73
CA MET A 135 -3.21 20.69 19.41
C MET A 135 -2.99 19.86 20.67
N VAL A 136 -3.35 18.57 20.60
CA VAL A 136 -2.92 17.58 21.60
C VAL A 136 -1.47 17.25 21.29
N GLU A 137 -0.55 17.69 22.14
CA GLU A 137 0.87 17.38 22.07
C GLU A 137 1.13 16.11 22.87
N ILE A 138 1.70 15.11 22.22
CA ILE A 138 2.21 13.88 22.86
C ILE A 138 3.73 13.91 22.72
N VAL A 139 4.42 14.07 23.85
CA VAL A 139 5.89 13.99 23.90
C VAL A 139 6.30 12.65 24.50
N VAL A 140 7.25 11.99 23.83
CA VAL A 140 7.86 10.75 24.28
C VAL A 140 9.37 10.81 24.16
N ASP A 141 10.05 10.14 25.09
CA ASP A 141 11.52 10.09 25.14
C ASP A 141 12.12 8.95 24.30
N ASN A 142 11.25 8.06 23.81
CA ASN A 142 11.65 6.87 23.05
C ASN A 142 10.96 6.86 21.69
N GLN A 143 11.77 6.70 20.64
CA GLN A 143 11.33 6.73 19.25
C GLN A 143 10.34 5.59 18.90
N PRO A 144 10.63 4.30 19.19
CA PRO A 144 9.65 3.22 19.12
C PRO A 144 8.28 3.53 19.74
N ASP A 145 8.24 4.14 20.92
CA ASP A 145 6.97 4.48 21.56
C ASP A 145 6.21 5.53 20.75
N ALA A 146 6.90 6.55 20.24
CA ALA A 146 6.32 7.57 19.36
C ALA A 146 5.64 6.96 18.14
N PHE A 147 6.27 5.92 17.59
CA PHE A 147 5.77 5.17 16.45
C PHE A 147 4.55 4.32 16.79
N ASN A 148 4.53 3.67 17.95
CA ASN A 148 3.36 2.97 18.45
C ASN A 148 2.17 3.95 18.65
N TYR A 149 2.42 5.16 19.15
CA TYR A 149 1.40 6.20 19.25
C TYR A 149 0.88 6.67 17.89
N PHE A 150 1.77 6.85 16.91
CA PHE A 150 1.37 7.20 15.55
C PHE A 150 0.46 6.13 14.94
N ASP A 151 0.86 4.85 15.04
CA ASP A 151 0.10 3.76 14.45
C ASP A 151 -1.29 3.62 15.13
N SER A 152 -1.38 3.84 16.44
CA SER A 152 -2.65 3.82 17.18
C SER A 152 -3.54 5.06 16.92
N GLN A 153 -3.00 6.28 16.81
CA GLN A 153 -3.79 7.50 16.59
C GLN A 153 -4.39 7.58 15.18
N ASN A 154 -3.71 7.01 14.18
CA ASN A 154 -4.23 6.95 12.81
C ASN A 154 -5.51 6.12 12.65
N THR A 155 -6.02 5.48 13.71
CA THR A 155 -7.33 4.81 13.72
C THR A 155 -8.51 5.76 13.94
N ARG A 156 -8.30 6.98 14.47
CA ARG A 156 -9.39 7.89 14.89
C ARG A 156 -9.67 9.07 13.94
N GLY A 157 -8.76 9.39 13.00
CA GLY A 157 -8.91 10.46 12.00
C GLY A 157 -9.28 9.96 10.60
N LYS A 158 -9.09 10.78 9.55
CA LYS A 158 -9.09 10.29 8.15
C LYS A 158 -7.96 9.26 8.05
N ALA A 159 -8.32 7.98 8.08
CA ALA A 159 -7.37 6.89 8.11
C ALA A 159 -6.43 6.99 6.91
N LEU A 160 -5.12 6.96 7.18
CA LEU A 160 -4.14 6.64 6.14
C LEU A 160 -4.49 5.27 5.56
N GLU A 161 -4.32 5.14 4.24
CA GLU A 161 -4.42 3.86 3.57
C GLU A 161 -3.32 2.92 4.11
N VAL A 162 -3.55 1.62 4.07
CA VAL A 162 -2.63 0.64 4.70
C VAL A 162 -1.23 0.71 4.09
N HIS A 163 -1.12 0.96 2.78
CA HIS A 163 0.17 1.11 2.10
C HIS A 163 0.92 2.39 2.50
N ASP A 164 0.23 3.45 2.92
CA ASP A 164 0.89 4.65 3.45
C ASP A 164 1.49 4.40 4.85
N LEU A 165 0.83 3.58 5.67
CA LEU A 165 1.36 3.15 6.96
C LEU A 165 2.58 2.25 6.77
N LEU A 166 2.51 1.30 5.82
CA LEU A 166 3.66 0.47 5.45
C LEU A 166 4.82 1.34 4.95
N LYS A 167 4.56 2.29 4.04
CA LYS A 167 5.59 3.23 3.58
C LYS A 167 6.29 3.93 4.74
N ALA A 168 5.54 4.49 5.68
CA ALA A 168 6.12 5.12 6.87
C ALA A 168 6.92 4.11 7.71
N TYR A 169 6.39 2.91 7.93
CA TYR A 169 7.09 1.83 8.63
C TYR A 169 8.44 1.50 7.98
N HIS A 170 8.48 1.28 6.67
CA HIS A 170 9.70 0.89 5.97
C HIS A 170 10.71 2.03 5.86
N LEU A 171 10.27 3.29 5.69
CA LEU A 171 11.19 4.45 5.72
C LEU A 171 11.95 4.56 7.05
N ARG A 172 11.30 4.23 8.17
CA ARG A 172 11.95 4.19 9.50
C ARG A 172 13.07 3.16 9.56
N HIS A 173 12.91 2.03 8.88
CA HIS A 173 13.92 0.96 8.81
C HIS A 173 15.00 1.20 7.74
N MET A 174 15.04 2.39 7.14
CA MET A 174 16.06 2.81 6.19
C MET A 174 16.96 3.91 6.73
N ALA A 175 16.99 4.15 8.05
CA ALA A 175 17.72 5.27 8.65
C ALA A 175 19.18 5.38 8.14
N ASP A 176 19.89 4.26 8.06
CA ASP A 176 21.29 4.16 7.63
C ASP A 176 21.50 4.14 6.11
N THR A 177 20.43 4.20 5.31
CA THR A 177 20.51 4.22 3.84
C THR A 177 20.91 5.60 3.35
N ASP A 178 21.73 5.65 2.30
CA ASP A 178 22.13 6.88 1.62
C ASP A 178 20.92 7.74 1.23
N GLU A 179 21.00 9.05 1.46
CA GLU A 179 19.89 9.99 1.24
C GLU A 179 19.50 10.09 -0.24
N ASN A 180 20.45 10.02 -1.19
CA ASN A 180 20.10 10.03 -2.61
C ASN A 180 19.32 8.76 -2.98
N LYS A 181 19.73 7.61 -2.44
CA LYS A 181 19.01 6.34 -2.64
C LYS A 181 17.60 6.38 -2.02
N LYS A 182 17.44 6.94 -0.82
CA LYS A 182 16.11 7.18 -0.22
C LYS A 182 15.23 8.04 -1.12
N VAL A 183 15.76 9.16 -1.62
CA VAL A 183 15.02 10.05 -2.53
C VAL A 183 14.58 9.29 -3.78
N GLN A 184 15.46 8.49 -4.39
CA GLN A 184 15.11 7.68 -5.57
C GLN A 184 13.97 6.69 -5.28
N ILE A 185 14.05 5.96 -4.17
CA ILE A 185 13.04 4.98 -3.76
C ILE A 185 11.68 5.65 -3.49
N ILE A 186 11.69 6.76 -2.75
CA ILE A 186 10.47 7.51 -2.44
C ILE A 186 9.87 8.10 -3.71
N SER A 187 10.69 8.64 -4.61
CA SER A 187 10.23 9.20 -5.89
C SER A 187 9.57 8.12 -6.75
N ALA A 188 10.20 6.95 -6.85
CA ALA A 188 9.65 5.82 -7.58
C ALA A 188 8.28 5.42 -7.02
N TRP A 189 8.14 5.32 -5.69
CA TRP A 189 6.86 5.04 -5.06
C TRP A 189 5.79 6.12 -5.33
N GLU A 190 6.14 7.39 -5.17
CA GLU A 190 5.17 8.50 -5.34
C GLU A 190 4.74 8.71 -6.81
N ASN A 191 5.55 8.24 -7.76
CA ASN A 191 5.20 8.26 -9.18
C ASN A 191 4.19 7.15 -9.55
N GLU A 192 4.04 6.13 -8.71
CA GLU A 192 3.06 5.06 -8.92
C GLU A 192 1.66 5.50 -8.48
N ASN A 193 0.63 4.97 -9.15
CA ASN A 193 -0.75 5.28 -8.79
C ASN A 193 -1.09 4.65 -7.43
N SER A 194 -1.53 5.46 -6.48
CA SER A 194 -1.88 5.02 -5.12
C SER A 194 -2.99 3.94 -5.10
N ASN A 195 -3.93 3.98 -6.05
CA ASN A 195 -4.96 2.95 -6.18
C ASN A 195 -4.38 1.63 -6.68
N ASP A 196 -3.41 1.66 -7.60
CA ASP A 196 -2.73 0.45 -8.06
C ASP A 196 -1.97 -0.20 -6.91
N ILE A 197 -1.27 0.60 -6.08
CA ILE A 197 -0.58 0.10 -4.89
C ILE A 197 -1.58 -0.52 -3.92
N LYS A 198 -2.72 0.13 -3.68
CA LYS A 198 -3.78 -0.43 -2.84
C LYS A 198 -4.28 -1.77 -3.37
N GLU A 199 -4.60 -1.82 -4.66
CA GLU A 199 -5.14 -3.00 -5.34
C GLU A 199 -4.15 -4.17 -5.27
N ILE A 200 -2.85 -3.97 -5.53
CA ILE A 200 -1.89 -5.08 -5.43
C ILE A 200 -1.85 -5.71 -4.05
N PHE A 201 -1.93 -4.92 -2.98
CA PHE A 201 -1.85 -5.46 -1.63
C PHE A 201 -3.16 -6.15 -1.27
N SER A 202 -4.31 -5.48 -1.48
CA SER A 202 -5.60 -6.02 -1.05
C SER A 202 -6.12 -7.17 -1.91
N ASP A 203 -5.90 -7.10 -3.23
CA ASP A 203 -6.62 -7.93 -4.19
C ASP A 203 -5.77 -9.06 -4.76
N PHE A 204 -4.43 -8.96 -4.66
CA PHE A 204 -3.50 -9.95 -5.20
C PHE A 204 -2.56 -10.51 -4.13
N LEU A 205 -1.66 -9.71 -3.57
CA LEU A 205 -0.59 -10.18 -2.69
C LEU A 205 -1.11 -10.76 -1.38
N PHE A 206 -1.97 -10.02 -0.67
CA PHE A 206 -2.51 -10.50 0.60
C PHE A 206 -3.31 -11.80 0.45
N PRO A 207 -4.26 -11.92 -0.51
CA PRO A 207 -4.96 -13.17 -0.75
C PRO A 207 -4.02 -14.33 -1.08
N ILE A 208 -3.07 -14.15 -2.01
CA ILE A 208 -2.16 -15.23 -2.43
C ILE A 208 -1.34 -15.74 -1.25
N ILE A 209 -0.68 -14.84 -0.51
CA ILE A 209 0.18 -15.22 0.64
C ILE A 209 -0.63 -15.99 1.69
N ARG A 210 -1.86 -15.54 1.97
CA ARG A 210 -2.75 -16.15 2.98
C ARG A 210 -3.26 -17.50 2.51
N TRP A 211 -3.73 -17.63 1.27
CA TRP A 211 -4.20 -18.90 0.72
C TRP A 211 -3.11 -19.96 0.63
N GLN A 212 -1.87 -19.56 0.31
CA GLN A 212 -0.69 -20.45 0.36
C GLN A 212 -0.41 -21.02 1.76
N ARG A 213 -0.87 -20.34 2.82
CA ARG A 213 -0.75 -20.75 4.23
C ARG A 213 -2.01 -21.40 4.80
N GLY A 214 -3.07 -21.55 3.98
CA GLY A 214 -4.37 -22.03 4.46
C GLY A 214 -5.15 -21.00 5.29
N GLU A 215 -4.83 -19.71 5.18
CA GLU A 215 -5.43 -18.62 5.95
C GLU A 215 -6.42 -17.79 5.14
N CYS A 216 -7.37 -17.12 5.80
CA CYS A 216 -8.35 -16.26 5.13
C CYS A 216 -7.68 -15.08 4.39
N GLY A 217 -7.86 -15.02 3.07
CA GLY A 217 -7.31 -13.99 2.19
C GLY A 217 -8.20 -12.75 2.01
N LEU A 218 -9.28 -12.62 2.79
CA LEU A 218 -10.18 -11.46 2.74
C LEU A 218 -9.92 -10.47 3.87
N GLY A 219 -10.41 -9.24 3.70
CA GLY A 219 -10.39 -8.23 4.77
C GLY A 219 -9.01 -7.64 5.04
N TYR A 220 -8.20 -7.45 3.99
CA TYR A 220 -6.93 -6.72 4.13
C TYR A 220 -7.20 -5.33 4.72
N SER A 221 -6.63 -5.11 5.91
CA SER A 221 -6.86 -3.92 6.74
C SER A 221 -5.59 -3.66 7.56
N LYS A 222 -5.66 -2.65 8.44
CA LYS A 222 -4.59 -2.38 9.41
C LYS A 222 -4.33 -3.55 10.35
N ASP A 223 -5.32 -4.39 10.62
CA ASP A 223 -5.18 -5.55 11.51
C ASP A 223 -4.26 -6.63 10.90
N HIS A 224 -4.09 -6.59 9.58
CA HIS A 224 -3.28 -7.53 8.82
C HIS A 224 -1.98 -6.91 8.28
N ILE A 225 -1.63 -5.69 8.72
CA ILE A 225 -0.49 -4.92 8.20
C ILE A 225 0.85 -5.64 8.40
N ASP A 226 0.96 -6.47 9.44
CA ASP A 226 2.19 -7.20 9.79
C ASP A 226 2.61 -8.20 8.70
N THR A 227 1.66 -8.64 7.85
CA THR A 227 1.94 -9.47 6.67
C THR A 227 3.03 -8.85 5.78
N PHE A 228 3.09 -7.51 5.70
CA PHE A 228 4.01 -6.79 4.84
C PHE A 228 5.06 -5.96 5.58
N LYS A 229 5.05 -5.91 6.92
CA LYS A 229 6.16 -5.33 7.69
C LYS A 229 7.44 -6.15 7.56
N GLY A 230 7.28 -7.47 7.46
CA GLY A 230 8.38 -8.41 7.28
C GLY A 230 9.30 -8.53 8.49
N VAL A 231 10.45 -9.17 8.28
CA VAL A 231 11.52 -9.28 9.27
C VAL A 231 12.38 -8.03 9.22
N ASP A 232 12.75 -7.51 10.39
CA ASP A 232 13.65 -6.37 10.45
C ASP A 232 14.97 -6.69 9.74
N CYS A 233 15.29 -5.89 8.71
CA CYS A 233 16.52 -6.06 7.98
C CYS A 233 17.75 -5.91 8.88
N ALA A 234 17.72 -5.11 9.96
CA ALA A 234 18.87 -4.97 10.86
C ALA A 234 19.09 -6.18 11.78
N SER A 235 18.13 -7.10 11.88
CA SER A 235 18.22 -8.24 12.77
C SER A 235 19.35 -9.22 12.40
N SER A 236 19.88 -9.89 13.42
CA SER A 236 20.93 -10.91 13.30
C SER A 236 20.35 -12.32 13.08
N TYR A 237 19.07 -12.44 12.73
CA TYR A 237 18.42 -13.73 12.51
C TYR A 237 18.93 -14.42 11.25
N ASN A 238 18.89 -15.75 11.24
CA ASN A 238 19.35 -16.54 10.09
C ASN A 238 18.54 -16.22 8.83
N VAL A 239 17.21 -16.15 8.94
CA VAL A 239 16.32 -15.78 7.83
C VAL A 239 16.72 -14.45 7.19
N THR A 240 17.04 -13.46 8.01
CA THR A 240 17.49 -12.14 7.56
C THR A 240 18.80 -12.23 6.80
N ARG A 241 19.78 -13.00 7.31
CA ARG A 241 21.07 -13.20 6.65
C ARG A 241 20.91 -13.88 5.29
N TYR A 242 20.13 -14.95 5.21
CA TYR A 242 19.91 -15.70 3.97
C TYR A 242 19.19 -14.85 2.92
N ASN A 243 18.09 -14.19 3.30
CA ASN A 243 17.32 -13.37 2.35
C ASN A 243 18.13 -12.15 1.88
N LYS A 244 18.87 -11.49 2.78
CA LYS A 244 19.77 -10.40 2.38
C LYS A 244 20.86 -10.87 1.43
N ALA A 245 21.50 -12.00 1.72
CA ALA A 245 22.55 -12.55 0.88
C ALA A 245 22.01 -12.89 -0.52
N ALA A 246 20.86 -13.56 -0.60
CA ALA A 246 20.20 -13.88 -1.85
C ALA A 246 19.88 -12.63 -2.67
N ILE A 247 19.21 -11.63 -2.07
CA ILE A 247 18.86 -10.38 -2.76
C ILE A 247 20.12 -9.64 -3.21
N LYS A 248 21.13 -9.50 -2.35
CA LYS A 248 22.40 -8.81 -2.71
C LYS A 248 23.16 -9.51 -3.81
N PHE A 249 23.09 -10.84 -3.87
CA PHE A 249 23.69 -11.62 -4.95
C PHE A 249 22.93 -11.43 -6.26
N LEU A 250 21.59 -11.49 -6.21
CA LEU A 250 20.70 -11.22 -7.35
C LEU A 250 20.76 -9.76 -7.83
N GLU A 251 21.11 -8.79 -6.98
CA GLU A 251 21.35 -7.41 -7.40
C GLU A 251 22.63 -7.26 -8.25
N LYS A 252 23.58 -8.17 -8.07
CA LYS A 252 24.86 -8.19 -8.80
C LYS A 252 24.82 -9.14 -10.01
N SER A 253 23.64 -9.69 -10.34
CA SER A 253 23.46 -10.78 -11.29
C SER A 253 23.74 -10.43 -12.74
N ASP A 254 23.82 -9.14 -13.09
CA ASP A 254 24.10 -8.70 -14.47
C ASP A 254 25.43 -9.28 -15.01
N ASN A 255 26.36 -9.65 -14.11
CA ASN A 255 27.62 -10.33 -14.45
C ASN A 255 27.59 -11.87 -14.34
N PHE A 256 26.45 -12.47 -13.98
CA PHE A 256 26.33 -13.91 -13.66
C PHE A 256 25.17 -14.60 -14.39
N ALA A 257 24.74 -14.10 -15.56
CA ALA A 257 23.64 -14.69 -16.33
C ALA A 257 23.79 -16.21 -16.60
N TYR A 258 25.03 -16.71 -16.76
CA TYR A 258 25.31 -18.14 -16.91
C TYR A 258 24.94 -18.96 -15.66
N PHE A 259 25.06 -18.39 -14.46
CA PHE A 259 24.72 -19.06 -13.20
C PHE A 259 23.21 -19.20 -13.01
N PHE A 260 22.42 -18.27 -13.53
CA PHE A 260 20.97 -18.21 -13.31
C PHE A 260 20.14 -18.88 -14.41
N ASN A 261 20.77 -19.39 -15.48
CA ASN A 261 20.09 -19.93 -16.67
C ASN A 261 19.05 -18.97 -17.30
N SER A 262 19.05 -17.68 -16.94
CA SER A 262 18.19 -16.63 -17.50
C SER A 262 18.81 -15.26 -17.28
N GLN A 263 18.49 -14.29 -18.15
CA GLN A 263 18.97 -12.90 -18.04
C GLN A 263 18.19 -12.05 -17.02
N LYS A 264 17.05 -12.53 -16.51
CA LYS A 264 16.17 -11.78 -15.59
C LYS A 264 15.55 -12.69 -14.53
N SER A 265 16.34 -13.04 -13.51
CA SER A 265 15.82 -13.74 -12.34
C SER A 265 14.93 -12.82 -11.50
N SER A 266 13.80 -13.33 -11.02
CA SER A 266 13.03 -12.63 -9.99
C SER A 266 13.91 -12.39 -8.76
N LYS A 267 13.81 -11.20 -8.18
CA LYS A 267 14.50 -10.85 -6.92
C LYS A 267 13.69 -11.26 -5.69
N PHE A 268 12.44 -11.67 -5.90
CA PHE A 268 11.49 -11.95 -4.84
C PHE A 268 10.69 -13.23 -5.11
N LEU A 269 10.24 -13.86 -4.02
CA LEU A 269 9.30 -14.96 -4.01
C LEU A 269 8.22 -14.64 -2.97
N LEU A 270 6.96 -14.92 -3.27
CA LEU A 270 5.84 -14.67 -2.34
C LEU A 270 5.92 -15.54 -1.07
N THR A 271 6.62 -16.67 -1.17
CA THR A 271 6.82 -17.61 -0.06
C THR A 271 7.99 -17.26 0.85
N GLN A 272 8.84 -16.31 0.45
CA GLN A 272 9.99 -15.90 1.28
C GLN A 272 9.56 -14.87 2.33
N ASP A 273 10.31 -14.78 3.42
CA ASP A 273 10.15 -13.69 4.37
C ASP A 273 10.59 -12.34 3.79
N LEU A 274 9.65 -11.40 3.73
CA LEU A 274 9.91 -10.03 3.33
C LEU A 274 10.85 -9.35 4.33
N LEU A 275 11.79 -8.56 3.84
CA LEU A 275 12.65 -7.74 4.69
C LEU A 275 12.10 -6.30 4.79
N SER A 276 12.23 -5.71 5.97
CA SER A 276 11.88 -4.31 6.19
C SER A 276 12.81 -3.34 5.44
N GLY A 277 12.46 -2.05 5.39
CA GLY A 277 13.28 -1.03 4.73
C GLY A 277 13.20 -1.03 3.20
N GLU A 278 14.35 -0.86 2.53
CA GLU A 278 14.41 -0.68 1.07
C GLU A 278 13.83 -1.87 0.29
N TYR A 279 13.92 -3.06 0.87
CA TYR A 279 13.46 -4.31 0.25
C TYR A 279 11.94 -4.32 0.05
N PHE A 280 11.16 -3.69 0.93
CA PHE A 280 9.72 -3.54 0.77
C PHE A 280 9.37 -2.72 -0.48
N PHE A 281 10.04 -1.60 -0.71
CA PHE A 281 9.76 -0.76 -1.89
C PHE A 281 10.12 -1.50 -3.18
N ASN A 282 11.25 -2.20 -3.19
CA ASN A 282 11.67 -3.02 -4.33
C ASN A 282 10.70 -4.19 -4.57
N TYR A 283 10.23 -4.83 -3.50
CA TYR A 283 9.21 -5.88 -3.53
C TYR A 283 7.91 -5.35 -4.14
N THR A 284 7.42 -4.20 -3.67
CA THR A 284 6.21 -3.56 -4.20
C THR A 284 6.36 -3.24 -5.68
N ALA A 285 7.47 -2.61 -6.09
CA ALA A 285 7.71 -2.28 -7.50
C ALA A 285 7.76 -3.53 -8.39
N HIS A 286 8.40 -4.61 -7.89
CA HIS A 286 8.45 -5.89 -8.59
C HIS A 286 7.06 -6.48 -8.84
N TYR A 287 6.21 -6.53 -7.80
CA TYR A 287 4.87 -7.10 -7.95
C TYR A 287 3.89 -6.19 -8.68
N LEU A 288 4.08 -4.86 -8.68
CA LEU A 288 3.36 -3.96 -9.60
C LEU A 288 3.63 -4.34 -11.06
N ASP A 289 4.90 -4.50 -11.42
CA ASP A 289 5.31 -4.89 -12.78
C ASP A 289 4.81 -6.29 -13.14
N LEU A 290 4.90 -7.26 -12.21
CA LEU A 290 4.37 -8.61 -12.43
C LEU A 290 2.85 -8.59 -12.67
N CYS A 291 2.08 -7.90 -11.82
CA CYS A 291 0.63 -7.77 -11.98
C CYS A 291 0.27 -7.15 -13.34
N ARG A 292 0.99 -6.09 -13.77
CA ARG A 292 0.79 -5.44 -15.09
C ARG A 292 1.06 -6.41 -16.24
N LYS A 293 2.14 -7.19 -16.17
CA LYS A 293 2.46 -8.21 -17.20
C LYS A 293 1.41 -9.31 -17.26
N VAL A 294 0.94 -9.80 -16.11
CA VAL A 294 -0.10 -10.83 -16.05
C VAL A 294 -1.44 -10.28 -16.57
N ASP A 295 -1.84 -9.06 -16.21
CA ASP A 295 -3.08 -8.46 -16.73
C ASP A 295 -3.02 -8.28 -18.26
N ASN A 296 -1.88 -7.83 -18.79
CA ASN A 296 -1.65 -7.74 -20.23
C ASN A 296 -1.73 -9.12 -20.92
N LEU A 297 -1.14 -10.16 -20.31
CA LEU A 297 -1.22 -11.54 -20.82
C LEU A 297 -2.67 -12.03 -20.87
N ILE A 298 -3.43 -11.80 -19.80
CA ILE A 298 -4.82 -12.23 -19.70
C ILE A 298 -5.66 -11.50 -20.75
N ARG A 299 -5.57 -10.16 -20.84
CA ARG A 299 -6.32 -9.38 -21.84
C ARG A 299 -5.96 -9.74 -23.28
N GLY A 300 -4.72 -10.10 -23.54
CA GLY A 300 -4.26 -10.50 -24.87
C GLY A 300 -4.74 -11.89 -25.30
N LYS A 301 -4.85 -12.85 -24.37
CA LYS A 301 -5.22 -14.24 -24.67
C LYS A 301 -6.69 -14.58 -24.41
N TYR A 302 -7.31 -13.94 -23.42
CA TYR A 302 -8.66 -14.20 -22.96
C TYR A 302 -9.51 -12.95 -23.16
N ASN A 303 -10.34 -12.98 -24.21
CA ASN A 303 -11.27 -11.88 -24.50
C ASN A 303 -12.47 -11.90 -23.53
N ASP A 304 -13.36 -10.91 -23.65
CA ASP A 304 -14.53 -10.78 -22.78
C ASP A 304 -15.52 -11.98 -22.86
N LYS A 305 -15.44 -12.82 -23.90
CA LYS A 305 -16.24 -14.06 -23.99
C LYS A 305 -15.67 -15.20 -23.14
N LEU A 306 -14.35 -15.24 -22.98
CA LEU A 306 -13.65 -16.24 -22.17
C LEU A 306 -13.49 -15.77 -20.72
N THR A 307 -13.32 -14.46 -20.50
CA THR A 307 -13.21 -13.85 -19.18
C THR A 307 -14.23 -12.72 -19.07
N PRO A 308 -15.53 -13.01 -18.89
CA PRO A 308 -16.53 -11.96 -18.73
C PRO A 308 -16.18 -11.09 -17.52
N ARG A 309 -16.50 -9.79 -17.61
CA ARG A 309 -16.28 -8.80 -16.54
C ARG A 309 -17.53 -7.96 -16.27
N TYR A 310 -18.69 -8.45 -16.72
CA TYR A 310 -19.95 -7.73 -16.70
C TYR A 310 -20.52 -7.60 -15.29
N LYS A 311 -20.51 -8.70 -14.52
CA LYS A 311 -21.00 -8.74 -13.15
C LYS A 311 -19.85 -8.72 -12.15
N THR A 312 -20.16 -8.30 -10.92
CA THR A 312 -19.21 -8.27 -9.81
C THR A 312 -18.58 -9.65 -9.55
N GLY A 313 -19.37 -10.73 -9.60
CA GLY A 313 -18.85 -12.10 -9.46
C GLY A 313 -17.91 -12.53 -10.58
N ASP A 314 -18.09 -12.02 -11.79
CA ASP A 314 -17.17 -12.31 -12.90
C ASP A 314 -15.82 -11.63 -12.66
N LYS A 315 -15.82 -10.39 -12.16
CA LYS A 315 -14.59 -9.68 -11.77
C LYS A 315 -13.82 -10.44 -10.69
N TYR A 316 -14.52 -11.02 -9.72
CA TYR A 316 -13.89 -11.85 -8.69
C TYR A 316 -13.31 -13.15 -9.24
N THR A 317 -14.00 -13.77 -10.20
CA THR A 317 -13.54 -14.97 -10.90
C THR A 317 -12.26 -14.67 -11.69
N VAL A 318 -12.24 -13.58 -12.47
CA VAL A 318 -11.04 -13.16 -13.21
C VAL A 318 -9.89 -12.84 -12.26
N ARG A 319 -10.18 -12.17 -11.13
CA ARG A 319 -9.17 -11.90 -10.09
C ARG A 319 -8.54 -13.19 -9.56
N LEU A 320 -9.34 -14.21 -9.24
CA LEU A 320 -8.83 -15.50 -8.78
C LEU A 320 -7.91 -16.15 -9.83
N PHE A 321 -8.29 -16.07 -11.10
CA PHE A 321 -7.45 -16.55 -12.21
C PHE A 321 -6.12 -15.79 -12.30
N THR A 322 -6.16 -14.46 -12.20
CA THR A 322 -4.97 -13.61 -12.11
C THR A 322 -4.08 -14.02 -10.93
N CYS A 323 -4.66 -14.24 -9.75
CA CYS A 323 -3.91 -14.67 -8.55
C CYS A 323 -3.16 -15.98 -8.77
N LEU A 324 -3.78 -16.98 -9.42
CA LEU A 324 -3.12 -18.26 -9.71
C LEU A 324 -1.95 -18.10 -10.69
N ILE A 325 -2.12 -17.29 -11.73
CA ILE A 325 -1.04 -17.01 -12.68
C ILE A 325 0.10 -16.29 -11.96
N ILE A 326 -0.18 -15.29 -11.12
CA ILE A 326 0.84 -14.61 -10.32
C ILE A 326 1.57 -15.60 -9.41
N ALA A 327 0.84 -16.44 -8.65
CA ALA A 327 1.44 -17.41 -7.74
C ALA A 327 2.35 -18.43 -8.45
N PHE A 328 1.97 -18.87 -9.65
CA PHE A 328 2.77 -19.80 -10.44
C PHE A 328 3.99 -19.13 -11.06
N VAL A 329 3.80 -17.97 -11.71
CA VAL A 329 4.89 -17.22 -12.37
C VAL A 329 5.90 -16.69 -11.36
N ASP A 330 5.46 -16.27 -10.18
CA ASP A 330 6.35 -15.90 -9.07
C ASP A 330 7.34 -17.02 -8.76
N ARG A 331 6.85 -18.27 -8.72
CA ARG A 331 7.65 -19.43 -8.37
C ARG A 331 8.52 -19.96 -9.51
N PHE A 332 7.97 -20.03 -10.71
CA PHE A 332 8.59 -20.75 -11.85
C PHE A 332 9.01 -19.85 -13.01
N GLY A 333 8.57 -18.59 -13.04
CA GLY A 333 8.81 -17.68 -14.14
C GLY A 333 7.79 -17.80 -15.27
N PHE A 334 7.85 -16.85 -16.21
CA PHE A 334 6.94 -16.79 -17.35
C PHE A 334 7.22 -17.86 -18.41
N ASP A 335 8.47 -18.32 -18.53
CA ASP A 335 8.87 -19.30 -19.54
C ASP A 335 8.18 -20.66 -19.31
N GLU A 336 7.84 -20.97 -18.06
CA GLU A 336 7.13 -22.19 -17.66
C GLU A 336 5.59 -22.07 -17.75
N LEU A 337 5.07 -20.88 -18.02
CA LEU A 337 3.62 -20.64 -18.13
C LEU A 337 3.09 -21.06 -19.52
N SER A 338 3.01 -22.37 -19.72
CA SER A 338 2.53 -22.97 -20.98
C SER A 338 1.02 -22.76 -21.20
N LYS A 339 0.56 -22.95 -22.44
CA LYS A 339 -0.89 -22.93 -22.76
C LYS A 339 -1.67 -23.96 -21.93
N ASN A 340 -1.08 -25.12 -21.67
CA ASN A 340 -1.73 -26.19 -20.90
C ASN A 340 -1.87 -25.81 -19.42
N VAL A 341 -0.84 -25.17 -18.84
CA VAL A 341 -0.92 -24.63 -17.48
C VAL A 341 -2.01 -23.56 -17.38
N CYS A 342 -2.07 -22.63 -18.34
CA CYS A 342 -3.13 -21.64 -18.37
C CYS A 342 -4.53 -22.27 -18.51
N ALA A 343 -4.69 -23.26 -19.38
CA ALA A 343 -5.95 -23.99 -19.55
C ALA A 343 -6.36 -24.75 -18.27
N PHE A 344 -5.39 -25.33 -17.56
CA PHE A 344 -5.62 -25.97 -16.26
C PHE A 344 -6.12 -24.97 -15.22
N PHE A 345 -5.46 -23.82 -15.05
CA PHE A 345 -5.91 -22.77 -14.14
C PHE A 345 -7.28 -22.21 -14.54
N TYR A 346 -7.50 -22.04 -15.84
CA TYR A 346 -8.79 -21.58 -16.35
C TYR A 346 -9.89 -22.57 -15.97
N ARG A 347 -9.67 -23.87 -16.21
CA ARG A 347 -10.62 -24.92 -15.83
C ARG A 347 -10.89 -24.93 -14.33
N TYR A 348 -9.84 -24.85 -13.49
CA TYR A 348 -10.01 -24.77 -12.03
C TYR A 348 -10.90 -23.59 -11.65
N VAL A 349 -10.55 -22.37 -12.06
CA VAL A 349 -11.29 -21.16 -11.66
C VAL A 349 -12.71 -21.11 -12.20
N TYR A 350 -12.90 -21.44 -13.48
CA TYR A 350 -14.20 -21.31 -14.11
C TYR A 350 -15.16 -22.45 -13.77
N THR A 351 -14.66 -23.54 -13.16
CA THR A 351 -15.51 -24.53 -12.47
C THR A 351 -16.40 -23.83 -11.44
N LEU A 352 -15.80 -23.04 -10.54
CA LEU A 352 -16.51 -22.29 -9.51
C LEU A 352 -17.57 -21.35 -10.12
N ARG A 353 -17.25 -20.71 -11.23
CA ARG A 353 -18.18 -19.78 -11.88
C ARG A 353 -19.39 -20.50 -12.46
N LEU A 354 -19.20 -21.65 -13.11
CA LEU A 354 -20.27 -22.40 -13.79
C LEU A 354 -21.23 -23.10 -12.82
N VAL A 355 -20.72 -23.58 -11.68
CA VAL A 355 -21.50 -24.34 -10.69
C VAL A 355 -22.28 -23.44 -9.72
N LYS A 356 -21.89 -22.17 -9.55
CA LYS A 356 -22.58 -21.24 -8.64
C LYS A 356 -23.44 -20.23 -9.39
N GLN A 357 -24.68 -20.06 -8.93
CA GLN A 357 -25.60 -19.03 -9.43
C GLN A 357 -25.03 -17.61 -9.20
N SER A 358 -24.41 -17.38 -8.05
CA SER A 358 -23.74 -16.12 -7.71
C SER A 358 -22.40 -16.38 -7.05
N VAL A 359 -21.39 -15.60 -7.46
CA VAL A 359 -20.02 -15.67 -6.93
C VAL A 359 -19.74 -14.41 -6.10
N TYR A 360 -19.48 -14.59 -4.81
CA TYR A 360 -19.08 -13.55 -3.87
C TYR A 360 -17.61 -13.72 -3.49
N LEU A 361 -17.02 -12.72 -2.81
CA LEU A 361 -15.62 -12.82 -2.34
C LEU A 361 -15.43 -13.99 -1.37
N GLU A 362 -16.43 -14.26 -0.53
CA GLU A 362 -16.46 -15.40 0.39
C GLU A 362 -16.47 -16.73 -0.36
N SER A 363 -17.18 -16.80 -1.50
CA SER A 363 -17.17 -17.98 -2.37
C SER A 363 -15.76 -18.24 -2.92
N ILE A 364 -15.09 -17.18 -3.39
CA ILE A 364 -13.71 -17.24 -3.89
C ILE A 364 -12.74 -17.68 -2.79
N ASN A 365 -12.81 -17.05 -1.62
CA ASN A 365 -11.90 -17.34 -0.51
C ASN A 365 -12.05 -18.79 -0.02
N LYS A 366 -13.28 -19.26 0.17
CA LYS A 366 -13.52 -20.66 0.55
C LYS A 366 -13.01 -21.63 -0.52
N TYR A 367 -13.21 -21.31 -1.80
CA TYR A 367 -12.74 -22.14 -2.91
C TYR A 367 -11.21 -22.20 -2.99
N ALA A 368 -10.53 -21.05 -2.89
CA ALA A 368 -9.08 -20.95 -2.87
C ALA A 368 -8.46 -21.71 -1.68
N LEU A 369 -9.17 -21.80 -0.56
CA LEU A 369 -8.76 -22.56 0.63
C LEU A 369 -9.13 -24.06 0.58
N GLY A 370 -9.81 -24.53 -0.47
CA GLY A 370 -10.27 -25.92 -0.51
C GLY A 370 -11.41 -26.25 0.46
N ASN A 371 -12.12 -25.25 0.98
CA ASN A 371 -13.22 -25.40 1.95
C ASN A 371 -14.60 -25.54 1.27
N GLN A 372 -14.65 -26.12 0.06
CA GLN A 372 -15.89 -26.42 -0.66
C GLN A 372 -15.75 -27.76 -1.38
N ASP A 373 -16.88 -28.35 -1.77
CA ASP A 373 -16.91 -29.66 -2.41
C ASP A 373 -16.32 -29.64 -3.83
N GLU A 374 -16.37 -28.50 -4.54
CA GLU A 374 -15.89 -28.43 -5.92
C GLU A 374 -14.37 -28.61 -6.04
N ASN A 375 -13.94 -29.47 -6.97
CA ASN A 375 -12.54 -29.90 -7.11
C ASN A 375 -11.99 -30.59 -5.85
N ASN A 376 -12.84 -31.35 -5.13
CA ASN A 376 -12.46 -32.16 -3.97
C ASN A 376 -11.71 -31.38 -2.87
N GLY A 377 -12.09 -30.12 -2.63
CA GLY A 377 -11.42 -29.29 -1.62
C GLY A 377 -9.95 -28.97 -1.93
N LEU A 378 -9.59 -28.87 -3.21
CA LEU A 378 -8.22 -28.54 -3.63
C LEU A 378 -7.86 -27.08 -3.32
N ASN A 379 -6.96 -26.86 -2.35
CA ASN A 379 -6.22 -25.61 -2.21
C ASN A 379 -5.04 -25.58 -3.20
N LEU A 380 -5.28 -25.03 -4.38
CA LEU A 380 -4.26 -24.98 -5.44
C LEU A 380 -3.12 -24.01 -5.11
N PHE A 381 -3.36 -22.97 -4.32
CA PHE A 381 -2.32 -22.02 -3.91
C PHE A 381 -1.27 -22.67 -3.01
N GLU A 382 -1.72 -23.42 -2.00
CA GLU A 382 -0.86 -24.22 -1.13
C GLU A 382 -0.12 -25.30 -1.92
N LYS A 383 -0.78 -25.97 -2.89
CA LYS A 383 -0.07 -26.92 -3.76
C LYS A 383 1.06 -26.24 -4.53
N ILE A 384 0.79 -25.11 -5.20
CA ILE A 384 1.81 -24.35 -5.93
C ILE A 384 2.95 -23.92 -5.00
N SER A 385 2.65 -23.51 -3.76
CA SER A 385 3.69 -23.07 -2.79
C SER A 385 4.62 -24.20 -2.31
N HIS A 386 4.30 -25.46 -2.59
CA HIS A 386 5.12 -26.62 -2.23
C HIS A 386 5.75 -27.34 -3.43
N MET A 387 5.31 -27.08 -4.66
CA MET A 387 5.87 -27.70 -5.87
C MET A 387 7.35 -27.41 -6.04
N ARG A 388 8.12 -28.40 -6.49
CA ARG A 388 9.55 -28.29 -6.80
C ARG A 388 9.80 -28.13 -8.30
N SER A 389 8.88 -28.59 -9.14
CA SER A 389 8.90 -28.35 -10.58
C SER A 389 7.52 -27.92 -11.10
N PRO A 390 7.46 -27.20 -12.23
CA PRO A 390 6.19 -26.83 -12.85
C PRO A 390 5.39 -28.06 -13.31
N ASP A 391 6.06 -29.17 -13.66
CA ASP A 391 5.42 -30.40 -14.16
C ASP A 391 4.52 -31.10 -13.14
N GLU A 392 4.73 -30.86 -11.84
CA GLU A 392 3.87 -31.40 -10.78
C GLU A 392 2.40 -30.98 -10.94
N ILE A 393 2.14 -29.87 -11.64
CA ILE A 393 0.78 -29.43 -11.96
C ILE A 393 -0.01 -30.49 -12.75
N TYR A 394 0.65 -31.24 -13.63
CA TYR A 394 0.00 -32.26 -14.48
C TYR A 394 -0.39 -33.51 -13.69
N GLY A 395 0.16 -33.70 -12.49
CA GLY A 395 -0.25 -34.75 -11.57
C GLY A 395 -1.54 -34.43 -10.81
N ILE A 396 -2.02 -33.18 -10.87
CA ILE A 396 -3.23 -32.75 -10.16
C ILE A 396 -4.46 -33.03 -11.04
N THR A 397 -5.42 -33.77 -10.48
CA THR A 397 -6.69 -34.05 -11.17
C THR A 397 -7.77 -33.09 -10.69
N LEU A 398 -8.47 -32.47 -11.64
CA LEU A 398 -9.67 -31.67 -11.39
C LEU A 398 -10.91 -32.52 -11.62
N GLU A 399 -12.00 -32.21 -10.92
CA GLU A 399 -13.27 -32.89 -11.14
C GLU A 399 -13.79 -32.67 -12.56
N SER A 400 -14.50 -33.68 -13.07
CA SER A 400 -15.26 -33.54 -14.31
C SER A 400 -16.55 -32.79 -14.04
N ILE A 401 -16.73 -31.65 -14.69
CA ILE A 401 -18.02 -30.96 -14.71
C ILE A 401 -18.91 -31.65 -15.74
N VAL A 402 -20.10 -32.07 -15.32
CA VAL A 402 -21.17 -32.52 -16.23
C VAL A 402 -22.21 -31.40 -16.31
N LEU A 403 -22.85 -31.19 -17.46
CA LEU A 403 -23.83 -30.12 -17.70
C LEU A 403 -24.89 -29.96 -16.60
N ARG A 404 -25.34 -31.08 -16.00
CA ARG A 404 -26.32 -31.07 -14.92
C ARG A 404 -25.86 -30.27 -13.68
N ASN A 405 -24.55 -30.10 -13.50
CA ASN A 405 -23.94 -29.32 -12.42
C ASN A 405 -23.78 -27.84 -12.80
N VAL A 406 -23.99 -27.47 -14.06
CA VAL A 406 -23.92 -26.07 -14.53
C VAL A 406 -25.23 -25.39 -14.14
N VAL A 407 -25.12 -24.41 -13.24
CA VAL A 407 -26.25 -23.64 -12.72
C VAL A 407 -26.40 -22.31 -13.48
N VAL A 408 -25.32 -21.84 -14.09
CA VAL A 408 -25.28 -20.60 -14.87
C VAL A 408 -25.75 -20.87 -16.30
N GLY A 409 -26.91 -20.30 -16.69
CA GLY A 409 -27.44 -20.41 -18.06
C GLY A 409 -28.94 -20.72 -18.18
N LYS A 410 -29.61 -21.14 -17.09
CA LYS A 410 -31.06 -21.47 -17.14
C LYS A 410 -32.02 -20.27 -17.08
N GLU A 411 -31.57 -19.10 -16.61
CA GLU A 411 -32.44 -17.93 -16.46
C GLU A 411 -31.86 -16.59 -16.99
N GLU A 412 -30.57 -16.52 -17.38
CA GLU A 412 -29.87 -15.23 -17.44
C GLU A 412 -29.40 -14.72 -18.82
N GLY A 413 -29.70 -15.39 -19.95
CA GLY A 413 -29.49 -14.83 -21.31
C GLY A 413 -28.08 -14.29 -21.66
N ALA A 414 -27.06 -14.50 -20.82
CA ALA A 414 -25.70 -14.02 -21.01
C ALA A 414 -24.81 -15.19 -21.45
N GLY A 415 -24.13 -15.02 -22.59
CA GLY A 415 -23.36 -16.06 -23.27
C GLY A 415 -22.12 -16.52 -22.49
N TYR A 416 -22.29 -17.55 -21.66
CA TYR A 416 -21.19 -18.32 -21.05
C TYR A 416 -20.73 -19.50 -21.93
N ASP A 417 -21.25 -19.59 -23.16
CA ASP A 417 -20.89 -20.61 -24.16
C ASP A 417 -19.39 -20.60 -24.48
N GLY A 418 -18.76 -19.42 -24.43
CA GLY A 418 -17.31 -19.28 -24.58
C GLY A 418 -16.53 -20.07 -23.52
N ILE A 419 -16.98 -20.00 -22.26
CA ILE A 419 -16.37 -20.70 -21.13
C ILE A 419 -16.58 -22.20 -21.25
N MET A 420 -17.82 -22.62 -21.54
CA MET A 420 -18.14 -24.05 -21.70
C MET A 420 -17.37 -24.68 -22.86
N LYS A 421 -17.28 -23.97 -23.99
CA LYS A 421 -16.50 -24.38 -25.17
C LYS A 421 -15.01 -24.50 -24.86
N GLU A 422 -14.43 -23.50 -24.18
CA GLU A 422 -13.01 -23.52 -23.78
C GLU A 422 -12.72 -24.66 -22.81
N MET A 423 -13.65 -24.98 -21.91
CA MET A 423 -13.54 -26.11 -20.98
C MET A 423 -13.87 -27.47 -21.60
N GLY A 424 -14.27 -27.51 -22.88
CA GLY A 424 -14.63 -28.74 -23.58
C GLY A 424 -15.91 -29.42 -23.05
N ILE A 425 -16.78 -28.66 -22.36
CA ILE A 425 -18.07 -29.15 -21.87
C ILE A 425 -19.03 -29.13 -23.06
N LYS A 426 -19.28 -30.30 -23.66
CA LYS A 426 -20.28 -30.45 -24.73
C LYS A 426 -21.67 -30.57 -24.12
N GLU A 427 -22.67 -29.99 -24.80
CA GLU A 427 -24.12 -30.14 -24.56
C GLU A 427 -24.61 -31.60 -24.62
#